data_AF-A0A3E0HDU4-F1
#
_entry.id   AF-A0A3E0HDU4-F1
#
_cell.length_a   1.000
_cell.length_b   1.000
_cell.length_c   1.000
_cell.angle_alpha   90.00
_cell.angle_beta   90.00
_cell.angle_gamma   90.00
#
_symmetry.space_group_name_H-M   'P 1'
#
loop_
_entity.id
_entity.type
_entity.pdbx_description
1 polymer ?
#
loop_
_entity_poly.entity_id
_entity_poly.type
_entity_poly.pdbx_seq_one_letter_code
_entity_poly.pdbx_strand_id
1 'polypeptide(L)'
;MLTKETLDYITNWEKELNKINGNELYDYFNRFQTLFPIYNRLYSHIINFENSSKKQQNRISDYEKATTVVRDFIGSDIIIEKLVIEDRIKDIETIADLIDKKMFNINLKDGIGQEEFDKQLCENLLNDKDNAIRSKAVLSVIYNVRCNLVHGYKNIEEHQKRLLEPIFNLLLTIFKTLKECMK
;
A
#
# COMPACT_ATOMS: atom_id res chain seq x y z
N MET A 1 -10.00 0.28 -18.54
CA MET A 1 -11.10 1.26 -18.42
C MET A 1 -11.94 0.98 -17.19
N LEU A 2 -12.19 2.01 -16.37
CA LEU A 2 -13.02 1.94 -15.17
C LEU A 2 -14.52 1.99 -15.53
N THR A 3 -15.34 1.22 -14.80
CA THR A 3 -16.81 1.33 -14.92
C THR A 3 -17.31 2.62 -14.26
N LYS A 4 -18.47 3.12 -14.71
CA LYS A 4 -19.14 4.26 -14.07
C LYS A 4 -19.36 4.02 -12.57
N GLU A 5 -19.79 2.83 -12.19
CA GLU A 5 -19.97 2.44 -10.79
C GLU A 5 -18.67 2.56 -9.98
N THR A 6 -17.54 2.14 -10.55
CA THR A 6 -16.23 2.26 -9.88
C THR A 6 -15.78 3.72 -9.77
N LEU A 7 -16.03 4.54 -10.79
CA LEU A 7 -15.75 5.98 -10.75
C LEU A 7 -16.60 6.70 -9.69
N ASP A 8 -17.90 6.38 -9.61
CA ASP A 8 -18.81 6.93 -8.61
C ASP A 8 -18.38 6.51 -7.19
N TYR A 9 -17.99 5.25 -7.02
CA TYR A 9 -17.44 4.74 -5.77
C TYR A 9 -16.17 5.50 -5.35
N ILE A 10 -15.18 5.63 -6.26
CA ILE A 10 -13.94 6.38 -5.99
C ILE A 10 -14.25 7.82 -5.62
N THR A 11 -15.13 8.49 -6.37
CA THR A 11 -15.49 9.90 -6.14
C THR A 11 -16.13 10.10 -4.76
N ASN A 12 -17.00 9.18 -4.33
CA ASN A 12 -17.60 9.26 -3.00
C ASN A 12 -16.58 9.04 -1.89
N TRP A 13 -15.65 8.10 -2.06
CA TRP A 13 -14.60 7.89 -1.07
C TRP A 13 -13.57 9.01 -1.01
N GLU A 14 -13.23 9.64 -2.14
CA GLU A 14 -12.38 10.84 -2.15
C GLU A 14 -13.03 11.97 -1.35
N LYS A 15 -14.36 12.11 -1.38
CA LYS A 15 -15.09 13.05 -0.51
C LYS A 15 -14.96 12.67 0.97
N GLU A 16 -15.09 11.40 1.33
CA GLU A 16 -14.92 10.95 2.72
C GLU A 16 -13.48 11.16 3.21
N LEU A 17 -12.48 10.84 2.39
CA LEU A 17 -11.08 11.07 2.73
C LEU A 17 -10.79 12.55 3.00
N ASN A 18 -11.37 13.45 2.20
CA ASN A 18 -11.23 14.89 2.36
C ASN A 18 -11.93 15.46 3.61
N LYS A 19 -12.84 14.71 4.25
CA LYS A 19 -13.45 15.12 5.53
C LYS A 19 -12.54 14.84 6.72
N ILE A 20 -11.57 13.93 6.58
CA ILE A 20 -10.65 13.54 7.65
C ILE A 20 -9.52 14.58 7.74
N ASN A 21 -9.77 15.62 8.51
CA ASN A 21 -8.87 16.74 8.74
C ASN A 21 -8.16 16.58 10.09
N GLY A 22 -6.91 17.04 10.18
CA GLY A 22 -6.12 16.97 11.40
C GLY A 22 -4.83 16.17 11.25
N ASN A 23 -4.00 16.22 12.29
CA ASN A 23 -2.69 15.58 12.35
C ASN A 23 -2.57 14.72 13.62
N GLU A 24 -3.68 14.26 14.17
CA GLU A 24 -3.68 13.33 15.29
C GLU A 24 -3.56 11.89 14.78
N LEU A 25 -3.07 10.99 15.65
CA LEU A 25 -2.92 9.57 15.34
C LEU A 25 -4.18 8.96 14.68
N TYR A 26 -5.35 9.26 15.23
CA TYR A 26 -6.63 8.77 14.71
C TYR A 26 -6.93 9.28 13.30
N ASP A 27 -6.48 10.50 12.94
CA ASP A 27 -6.67 11.03 11.59
C ASP A 27 -5.87 10.23 10.56
N TYR A 28 -4.60 9.94 10.85
CA TYR A 28 -3.77 9.11 9.97
C TYR A 28 -4.31 7.69 9.84
N PHE A 29 -4.74 7.11 10.96
CA PHE A 29 -5.37 5.81 10.97
C PHE A 29 -6.64 5.78 10.10
N ASN A 30 -7.54 6.75 10.29
CA ASN A 30 -8.78 6.88 9.54
C ASN A 30 -8.52 7.09 8.06
N ARG A 31 -7.55 7.95 7.69
CA ARG A 31 -7.15 8.16 6.29
C ARG A 31 -6.65 6.88 5.64
N PHE A 32 -5.78 6.14 6.32
CA PHE A 32 -5.26 4.87 5.81
C PHE A 32 -6.38 3.83 5.63
N GLN A 33 -7.23 3.64 6.65
CA GLN A 33 -8.36 2.72 6.59
C GLN A 33 -9.43 3.11 5.57
N THR A 34 -9.57 4.40 5.30
CA THR A 34 -10.49 4.94 4.28
C THR A 34 -9.94 4.70 2.88
N LEU A 35 -8.64 4.84 2.68
CA LEU A 35 -8.00 4.75 1.37
C LEU A 35 -7.79 3.30 0.90
N PHE A 36 -7.44 2.38 1.80
CA PHE A 36 -7.12 1.00 1.43
C PHE A 36 -8.28 0.24 0.74
N PRO A 37 -9.56 0.36 1.16
CA PRO A 37 -10.69 -0.26 0.47
C PRO A 37 -10.82 0.18 -1.00
N ILE A 38 -10.47 1.44 -1.31
CA ILE A 38 -10.48 1.95 -2.68
C ILE A 38 -9.37 1.27 -3.49
N TYR A 39 -8.17 1.19 -2.92
CA TYR A 39 -7.06 0.46 -3.51
C TYR A 39 -7.43 -1.00 -3.79
N ASN A 40 -8.11 -1.66 -2.84
CA ASN A 40 -8.64 -3.01 -3.00
C ASN A 40 -9.62 -3.15 -4.18
N ARG A 41 -10.56 -2.22 -4.28
CA ARG A 41 -11.50 -2.22 -5.40
C ARG A 41 -10.78 -2.06 -6.73
N LEU A 42 -9.75 -1.22 -6.82
CA LEU A 42 -8.98 -1.02 -8.04
C LEU A 42 -8.22 -2.28 -8.45
N TYR A 43 -7.44 -2.88 -7.55
CA TYR A 43 -6.68 -4.08 -7.91
C TYR A 43 -7.61 -5.28 -8.20
N SER A 44 -8.76 -5.36 -7.55
CA SER A 44 -9.78 -6.37 -7.86
C SER A 44 -10.37 -6.17 -9.27
N HIS A 45 -10.55 -4.92 -9.69
CA HIS A 45 -11.02 -4.58 -11.04
C HIS A 45 -10.00 -5.01 -12.11
N ILE A 46 -8.70 -4.79 -11.88
CA ILE A 46 -7.63 -5.23 -12.80
C ILE A 46 -7.72 -6.74 -13.04
N ILE A 47 -7.78 -7.53 -11.95
CA ILE A 47 -7.84 -8.98 -12.01
C ILE A 47 -9.08 -9.48 -12.77
N ASN A 48 -10.24 -8.88 -12.50
CA ASN A 48 -11.48 -9.26 -13.17
C ASN A 48 -11.42 -8.97 -14.68
N PHE A 49 -10.81 -7.84 -15.06
CA PHE A 49 -10.60 -7.49 -16.46
C PHE A 49 -9.62 -8.45 -17.15
N GLU A 50 -8.48 -8.78 -16.52
CA GLU A 50 -7.51 -9.73 -17.07
C GLU A 50 -8.07 -11.15 -17.20
N ASN A 51 -8.83 -11.63 -16.21
CA ASN A 51 -9.43 -12.97 -16.21
C ASN A 51 -10.58 -13.11 -17.23
N SER A 52 -11.30 -12.02 -17.52
CA SER A 52 -12.26 -12.02 -18.64
C SER A 52 -11.56 -12.19 -20.00
N SER A 53 -10.28 -11.81 -20.07
CA SER A 53 -9.47 -11.85 -21.29
C SER A 53 -8.65 -13.14 -21.43
N LYS A 54 -8.30 -13.81 -20.33
CA LYS A 54 -7.50 -15.03 -20.30
C LYS A 54 -8.26 -16.14 -19.57
N LYS A 55 -8.64 -17.22 -20.28
CA LYS A 55 -9.30 -18.44 -19.74
C LYS A 55 -8.39 -19.26 -18.80
N GLN A 56 -7.75 -18.65 -17.80
CA GLN A 56 -6.95 -19.36 -16.80
C GLN A 56 -7.25 -18.82 -15.40
N GLN A 57 -8.00 -19.62 -14.63
CA GLN A 57 -8.28 -19.38 -13.22
C GLN A 57 -7.16 -19.99 -12.36
N ASN A 58 -5.97 -19.40 -12.37
CA ASN A 58 -5.07 -19.66 -11.25
C ASN A 58 -5.54 -18.84 -10.05
N ARG A 59 -5.66 -19.48 -8.87
CA ARG A 59 -6.01 -18.80 -7.62
C ARG A 59 -4.85 -17.92 -7.18
N ILE A 60 -4.82 -16.67 -7.65
CA ILE A 60 -3.90 -15.63 -7.19
C ILE A 60 -4.35 -15.18 -5.79
N SER A 61 -3.41 -15.13 -4.84
CA SER A 61 -3.68 -14.67 -3.47
C SER A 61 -4.01 -13.18 -3.40
N ASP A 62 -4.72 -12.72 -2.36
CA ASP A 62 -5.00 -11.28 -2.17
C ASP A 62 -3.72 -10.45 -2.07
N TYR A 63 -2.68 -10.99 -1.42
CA TYR A 63 -1.35 -10.39 -1.37
C TYR A 63 -0.76 -10.18 -2.76
N GLU A 64 -0.76 -11.21 -3.62
CA GLU A 64 -0.21 -11.10 -4.98
C GLU A 64 -1.00 -10.11 -5.84
N LYS A 65 -2.33 -10.05 -5.68
CA LYS A 65 -3.17 -9.05 -6.36
C LYS A 65 -2.78 -7.63 -5.93
N ALA A 66 -2.62 -7.42 -4.63
CA ALA A 66 -2.31 -6.11 -4.05
C ALA A 66 -0.83 -5.71 -4.20
N THR A 67 0.04 -6.59 -4.72
CA THR A 67 1.48 -6.31 -4.85
C THR A 67 1.94 -6.55 -6.28
N THR A 68 2.24 -7.78 -6.65
CA THR A 68 2.78 -8.17 -7.96
C THR A 68 1.91 -7.68 -9.11
N VAL A 69 0.60 -7.90 -9.05
CA VAL A 69 -0.29 -7.54 -10.16
C VAL A 69 -0.40 -6.02 -10.32
N VAL A 70 -0.53 -5.28 -9.22
CA VAL A 70 -0.54 -3.81 -9.28
C VAL A 70 0.78 -3.27 -9.80
N ARG A 71 1.92 -3.80 -9.32
CA ARG A 71 3.24 -3.41 -9.81
C ARG A 71 3.36 -3.64 -11.31
N ASP A 72 2.97 -4.82 -11.78
CA ASP A 72 3.11 -5.20 -13.19
C ASP A 72 2.14 -4.41 -14.08
N PHE A 73 0.96 -4.08 -13.57
CA PHE A 73 -0.02 -3.24 -14.26
C PHE A 73 0.44 -1.78 -14.39
N ILE A 74 0.99 -1.17 -13.33
CA ILE A 74 1.47 0.22 -13.36
C ILE A 74 2.83 0.31 -14.07
N GLY A 75 3.72 -0.66 -13.83
CA GLY A 75 5.13 -0.60 -14.17
C GLY A 75 6.00 -0.15 -12.99
N SER A 76 7.04 -0.92 -12.69
CA SER A 76 7.97 -0.68 -11.58
C SER A 76 8.64 0.70 -11.65
N ASP A 77 9.09 1.12 -12.83
CA ASP A 77 9.76 2.41 -13.03
C ASP A 77 8.81 3.58 -12.80
N ILE A 78 7.56 3.46 -13.26
CA ILE A 78 6.52 4.49 -13.07
C ILE A 78 6.20 4.65 -11.58
N ILE A 79 6.12 3.54 -10.83
CA ILE A 79 5.91 3.60 -9.37
C ILE A 79 7.04 4.39 -8.70
N ILE A 80 8.30 4.04 -8.96
CA ILE A 80 9.44 4.70 -8.32
C ILE A 80 9.55 6.16 -8.77
N GLU A 81 9.35 6.46 -10.06
CA GLU A 81 9.35 7.83 -10.58
C GLU A 81 8.30 8.70 -9.88
N LYS A 82 7.06 8.20 -9.74
CA LYS A 82 5.99 8.94 -9.05
C LYS A 82 6.31 9.16 -7.57
N LEU A 83 6.93 8.19 -6.90
CA LEU A 83 7.39 8.34 -5.52
C LEU A 83 8.51 9.39 -5.40
N VAL A 84 9.42 9.47 -6.37
CA VAL A 84 10.45 10.52 -6.42
C VAL A 84 9.82 11.90 -6.65
N ILE A 85 8.94 12.04 -7.64
CA ILE A 85 8.26 13.31 -7.98
C ILE A 85 7.47 13.87 -6.79
N GLU A 86 6.84 12.98 -6.02
CA GLU A 86 6.02 13.35 -4.86
C GLU A 86 6.85 13.52 -3.55
N ASP A 87 8.19 13.44 -3.60
CA ASP A 87 9.11 13.46 -2.44
C ASP A 87 8.75 12.40 -1.37
N ARG A 88 8.46 11.17 -1.81
CA ARG A 88 8.08 10.03 -0.96
C ARG A 88 9.22 9.07 -0.64
N ILE A 89 10.43 9.34 -1.14
CA ILE A 89 11.59 8.49 -0.84
C ILE A 89 11.93 8.51 0.66
N LYS A 90 11.76 9.66 1.32
CA LYS A 90 11.94 9.78 2.78
C LYS A 90 10.93 8.95 3.56
N ASP A 91 9.71 8.75 3.04
CA ASP A 91 8.72 7.88 3.67
C ASP A 91 9.20 6.41 3.63
N ILE A 92 9.79 5.98 2.51
CA ILE A 92 10.39 4.64 2.37
C ILE A 92 11.54 4.47 3.37
N GLU A 93 12.45 5.43 3.44
CA GLU A 93 13.59 5.42 4.36
C GLU A 93 13.14 5.40 5.83
N THR A 94 12.12 6.20 6.17
CA THR A 94 11.54 6.24 7.52
C THR A 94 10.96 4.87 7.90
N ILE A 95 10.21 4.23 7.01
CA ILE A 95 9.64 2.91 7.27
C ILE A 95 10.74 1.86 7.42
N ALA A 96 11.77 1.90 6.56
CA ALA A 96 12.92 1.00 6.65
C ALA A 96 13.66 1.15 7.99
N ASP A 97 13.91 2.38 8.44
CA ASP A 97 14.56 2.68 9.73
C ASP A 97 13.73 2.17 10.93
N LEU A 98 12.40 2.33 10.86
CA LEU A 98 11.49 1.82 11.88
C LEU A 98 11.51 0.29 11.99
N ILE A 99 11.65 -0.40 10.86
CA ILE A 99 11.79 -1.87 10.82
C ILE A 99 13.15 -2.29 11.35
N ASP A 100 14.24 -1.67 10.87
CA ASP A 100 15.62 -1.99 11.25
C ASP A 100 15.86 -1.83 12.77
N LYS A 101 15.32 -0.74 13.35
CA LYS A 101 15.36 -0.48 14.80
C LYS A 101 14.41 -1.37 15.62
N LYS A 102 13.70 -2.30 14.98
CA LYS A 102 12.68 -3.18 15.60
C LYS A 102 11.59 -2.40 16.34
N MET A 103 11.28 -1.18 15.89
CA MET A 103 10.20 -0.38 16.46
C MET A 103 8.83 -0.92 16.02
N PHE A 104 8.76 -1.49 14.83
CA PHE A 104 7.56 -2.14 14.30
C PHE A 104 7.93 -3.45 13.61
N ASN A 105 7.18 -4.51 13.92
CA ASN A 105 7.19 -5.74 13.13
C ASN A 105 6.12 -5.61 12.04
N ILE A 106 6.51 -5.77 10.78
CA ILE A 106 5.60 -5.61 9.64
C ILE A 106 5.10 -6.97 9.19
N ASN A 107 5.99 -7.93 9.02
CA ASN A 107 5.63 -9.30 8.70
C ASN A 107 5.27 -10.01 10.01
N LEU A 108 3.97 -10.27 10.19
CA LEU A 108 3.45 -11.02 11.34
C LEU A 108 2.95 -12.39 10.89
N LYS A 109 3.25 -13.42 11.69
CA LYS A 109 2.62 -14.74 11.61
C LYS A 109 2.01 -15.06 12.95
N ASP A 110 0.68 -15.22 12.99
CA ASP A 110 -0.09 -15.43 14.23
C ASP A 110 0.18 -14.35 15.30
N GLY A 111 0.39 -13.10 14.86
CA GLY A 111 0.73 -11.96 15.73
C GLY A 111 2.20 -11.87 16.15
N ILE A 112 3.04 -12.82 15.73
CA ILE A 112 4.47 -12.86 16.06
C ILE A 112 5.28 -12.27 14.90
N GLY A 113 6.14 -11.30 15.22
CA GLY A 113 7.07 -10.67 14.27
C GLY A 113 8.02 -11.69 13.64
N GLN A 114 8.24 -11.54 12.32
CA GLN A 114 9.08 -12.42 11.53
C GLN A 114 10.36 -11.68 11.13
N GLU A 115 11.37 -11.68 12.01
CA GLU A 115 12.58 -10.83 11.90
C GLU A 115 13.32 -10.99 10.56
N GLU A 116 13.48 -12.22 10.07
CA GLU A 116 14.18 -12.45 8.79
C GLU A 116 13.43 -11.82 7.60
N PHE A 117 12.10 -11.88 7.60
CA PHE A 117 11.27 -11.28 6.55
C PHE A 117 11.23 -9.76 6.65
N ASP A 118 11.25 -9.22 7.87
CA ASP A 118 11.33 -7.77 8.10
C ASP A 118 12.69 -7.21 7.69
N LYS A 119 13.78 -7.92 7.98
CA LYS A 119 15.11 -7.57 7.47
C LYS A 119 15.16 -7.58 5.95
N GLN A 120 14.65 -8.63 5.31
CA GLN A 120 14.59 -8.71 3.86
C GLN A 120 13.71 -7.60 3.26
N LEU A 121 12.59 -7.26 3.92
CA LEU A 121 11.72 -6.16 3.50
C LEU A 121 12.47 -4.82 3.56
N CYS A 122 13.23 -4.56 4.63
CA CYS A 122 14.07 -3.37 4.77
C CYS A 122 15.12 -3.28 3.64
N GLU A 123 15.87 -4.37 3.40
CA GLU A 123 16.85 -4.44 2.31
C GLU A 123 16.22 -4.16 0.94
N ASN A 124 15.02 -4.69 0.69
CA ASN A 124 14.31 -4.47 -0.58
C ASN A 124 13.74 -3.05 -0.71
N LEU A 125 13.27 -2.42 0.38
CA LEU A 125 12.80 -1.03 0.38
C LEU A 125 13.93 -0.05 0.04
N LEU A 126 15.14 -0.35 0.51
CA LEU A 126 16.34 0.45 0.29
C LEU A 126 17.12 0.06 -0.99
N ASN A 127 16.62 -0.88 -1.78
CA ASN A 127 17.27 -1.29 -3.02
C ASN A 127 17.10 -0.22 -4.11
N ASP A 128 18.11 0.63 -4.27
CA ASP A 128 18.15 1.71 -5.25
C ASP A 128 18.59 1.28 -6.66
N LYS A 129 18.97 0.00 -6.83
CA LYS A 129 19.47 -0.54 -8.10
C LYS A 129 18.41 -1.27 -8.92
N ASP A 130 17.34 -1.74 -8.27
CA ASP A 130 16.28 -2.52 -8.90
C ASP A 130 14.89 -2.00 -8.49
N ASN A 131 14.30 -1.23 -9.40
CA ASN A 131 12.95 -0.69 -9.23
C ASN A 131 11.89 -1.78 -9.11
N ALA A 132 12.06 -2.97 -9.70
CA ALA A 132 11.09 -4.06 -9.62
C ALA A 132 11.07 -4.71 -8.23
N ILE A 133 12.23 -4.79 -7.58
CA ILE A 133 12.35 -5.20 -6.18
C ILE A 133 11.77 -4.11 -5.27
N ARG A 134 12.22 -2.86 -5.45
CA ARG A 134 11.85 -1.75 -4.58
C ARG A 134 10.36 -1.44 -4.60
N SER A 135 9.76 -1.34 -5.78
CA SER A 135 8.33 -1.08 -5.93
C SER A 135 7.48 -2.22 -5.35
N LYS A 136 7.91 -3.47 -5.51
CA LYS A 136 7.23 -4.61 -4.87
C LYS A 136 7.29 -4.47 -3.35
N ALA A 137 8.45 -4.14 -2.79
CA ALA A 137 8.62 -3.94 -1.35
C ALA A 137 7.71 -2.83 -0.79
N VAL A 138 7.57 -1.71 -1.51
CA VAL A 138 6.62 -0.64 -1.17
C VAL A 138 5.18 -1.16 -1.08
N LEU A 139 4.74 -1.94 -2.07
CA LEU A 139 3.39 -2.50 -2.06
C LEU A 139 3.22 -3.57 -0.96
N SER A 140 4.26 -4.37 -0.71
CA SER A 140 4.28 -5.38 0.34
C SER A 140 4.13 -4.76 1.73
N VAL A 141 4.84 -3.66 2.02
CA VAL A 141 4.73 -2.98 3.32
C VAL A 141 3.35 -2.37 3.52
N ILE A 142 2.76 -1.75 2.48
CA ILE A 142 1.39 -1.23 2.51
C ILE A 142 0.39 -2.34 2.86
N TYR A 143 0.50 -3.50 2.20
CA TYR A 143 -0.38 -4.63 2.44
C TYR A 143 -0.24 -5.19 3.85
N ASN A 144 1.00 -5.41 4.30
CA ASN A 144 1.27 -5.98 5.61
C ASN A 144 0.83 -5.06 6.74
N VAL A 145 1.07 -3.75 6.62
CA VAL A 145 0.55 -2.76 7.59
C VAL A 145 -0.97 -2.82 7.65
N ARG A 146 -1.68 -2.92 6.51
CA ARG A 146 -3.13 -3.11 6.53
C ARG A 146 -3.53 -4.36 7.30
N CYS A 147 -2.88 -5.50 7.07
CA CYS A 147 -3.19 -6.73 7.81
C CYS A 147 -3.00 -6.53 9.32
N ASN A 148 -1.91 -5.87 9.71
CA ASN A 148 -1.59 -5.62 11.11
C ASN A 148 -2.60 -4.68 11.78
N LEU A 149 -3.06 -3.62 11.09
CA LEU A 149 -4.06 -2.69 11.62
C LEU A 149 -5.44 -3.32 11.76
N VAL A 150 -5.82 -4.21 10.84
CA VAL A 150 -7.09 -4.96 10.91
C VAL A 150 -7.11 -5.88 12.14
N HIS A 151 -5.96 -6.42 12.56
CA HIS A 151 -5.85 -7.28 13.74
C HIS A 151 -5.51 -6.52 15.04
N GLY A 152 -4.88 -5.35 14.94
CA GLY A 152 -4.38 -4.53 16.05
C GLY A 152 -5.34 -3.46 16.60
N TYR A 153 -6.60 -3.42 16.14
CA TYR A 153 -7.59 -2.36 16.44
C TYR A 153 -7.81 -2.05 17.94
N LYS A 154 -7.36 -2.93 18.85
CA LYS A 154 -7.71 -2.86 20.28
C LYS A 154 -6.90 -1.83 21.08
N ASN A 155 -5.70 -1.42 20.65
CA ASN A 155 -4.88 -0.40 21.33
C ASN A 155 -4.08 0.40 20.29
N ILE A 156 -4.57 1.61 19.94
CA ILE A 156 -3.85 2.54 19.08
C ILE A 156 -2.98 3.45 19.97
N GLU A 157 -1.69 3.57 19.68
CA GLU A 157 -0.71 4.31 20.50
C GLU A 157 0.03 5.37 19.69
N GLU A 158 0.34 6.52 20.28
CA GLU A 158 0.87 7.70 19.56
C GLU A 158 2.14 7.42 18.74
N HIS A 159 2.97 6.48 19.19
CA HIS A 159 4.17 6.08 18.46
C HIS A 159 3.86 5.50 17.06
N GLN A 160 2.66 4.90 16.87
CA GLN A 160 2.19 4.36 15.59
C GLN A 160 2.02 5.42 14.50
N LYS A 161 1.85 6.70 14.89
CA LYS A 161 1.80 7.81 13.94
C LYS A 161 3.05 7.86 13.06
N ARG A 162 4.21 7.51 13.61
CA ARG A 162 5.50 7.47 12.89
C ARG A 162 5.50 6.48 11.71
N LEU A 163 4.67 5.43 11.78
CA LEU A 163 4.49 4.47 10.70
C LEU A 163 3.29 4.83 9.81
N LEU A 164 2.18 5.27 10.41
CA LEU A 164 0.92 5.53 9.72
C LEU A 164 0.98 6.71 8.75
N GLU A 165 1.72 7.76 9.09
CA GLU A 165 1.92 8.90 8.19
C GLU A 165 2.66 8.52 6.90
N PRO A 166 3.89 7.96 6.95
CA PRO A 166 4.63 7.62 5.74
C PRO A 166 3.90 6.54 4.92
N ILE A 167 3.29 5.53 5.56
CA ILE A 167 2.59 4.47 4.83
C ILE A 167 1.32 4.99 4.13
N PHE A 168 0.62 5.94 4.73
CA PHE A 168 -0.52 6.61 4.09
C PHE A 168 -0.06 7.40 2.86
N ASN A 169 1.03 8.16 2.98
CA ASN A 169 1.57 8.93 1.87
C ASN A 169 1.96 8.02 0.68
N LEU A 170 2.60 6.88 0.96
CA LEU A 170 2.92 5.88 -0.05
C LEU A 170 1.65 5.31 -0.71
N LEU A 171 0.67 4.88 0.08
CA LEU A 171 -0.59 4.35 -0.43
C LEU A 171 -1.33 5.37 -1.29
N LEU A 172 -1.34 6.65 -0.90
CA LEU A 172 -1.98 7.72 -1.65
C LEU A 172 -1.33 7.95 -3.01
N THR A 173 0.00 7.96 -3.08
CA THR A 173 0.72 8.06 -4.35
C THR A 173 0.41 6.87 -5.24
N ILE A 174 0.50 5.63 -4.72
CA ILE A 174 0.19 4.41 -5.48
C ILE A 174 -1.25 4.42 -5.99
N PHE A 175 -2.21 4.80 -5.15
CA PHE A 175 -3.62 4.91 -5.54
C PHE A 175 -3.82 5.90 -6.70
N LYS A 176 -3.23 7.10 -6.60
CA LYS A 176 -3.33 8.12 -7.65
C LYS A 176 -2.72 7.63 -8.96
N THR A 177 -1.52 7.05 -8.91
CA THR A 177 -0.85 6.47 -10.07
C THR A 177 -1.68 5.35 -10.70
N LEU A 178 -2.21 4.45 -9.88
CA LEU A 178 -3.06 3.36 -10.37
C LEU A 178 -4.32 3.90 -11.07
N LYS A 179 -4.98 4.89 -10.46
CA LYS A 179 -6.16 5.56 -11.04
C LYS A 179 -5.82 6.23 -12.38
N GLU A 180 -4.65 6.85 -12.51
CA GLU A 180 -4.17 7.45 -13.76
C GLU A 180 -4.00 6.40 -14.86
N CYS A 181 -3.37 5.26 -14.57
CA CYS A 181 -3.17 4.17 -15.53
C CYS A 181 -4.48 3.48 -15.99
N MET A 182 -5.57 3.63 -15.25
CA MET A 182 -6.86 2.98 -15.55
C MET A 182 -7.86 3.84 -16.33
N LYS A 183 -7.57 5.13 -16.49
CA LYS A 183 -8.35 6.08 -17.30
C LYS A 183 -8.15 5.81 -18.79
#